data_AF-A0A367RYG6-F1
#
_entry.id   AF-A0A367RYG6-F1
#
_cell.length_a   1.000
_cell.length_b   1.000
_cell.length_c   1.000
_cell.angle_alpha   90.00
_cell.angle_beta   90.00
_cell.angle_gamma   90.00
#
_symmetry.space_group_name_H-M   'P 1'
#
loop_
_entity.id
_entity.type
_entity.pdbx_description
1 polymer ?
#
loop_
_entity_poly.entity_id
_entity_poly.type
_entity_poly.pdbx_seq_one_letter_code
_entity_poly.pdbx_strand_id
1 'polypeptide(L)'
;MLNSILQTLAEMLANGAVLTSTEQIDFSHPASLENSHRELSLNLYLYDVRISKKMPTNGRQVERYFDDSRQVAEVCRAPSWFDISIVITARDRTVLGELHLLSETLLLLMRNRLLREEFLTPDLRGHGNLSLSVTNEPPIDVGSLWSSLSLPIRPAIYLTVTVPFNVWRKTTVPLVTERYFGVNNSIPAISKSGSITQRFAIAGIVKNTLDAKPLKRVRIMLQGTEKSVTSNDEGYFIFENLTSGNYILHLKRSGYEFKMLNVFVDGEPCIPKEILLMPAY
;
A
#
# COMPACT_ATOMS: atom_id res chain seq x y z
N MET A 1 -1.66 15.08 -16.24
CA MET A 1 -2.53 13.89 -16.09
C MET A 1 -3.84 14.00 -16.89
N LEU A 2 -4.86 14.76 -16.47
CA LEU A 2 -6.11 14.88 -17.26
C LEU A 2 -5.87 15.40 -18.68
N ASN A 3 -5.10 16.48 -18.81
CA ASN A 3 -4.69 17.01 -20.11
C ASN A 3 -3.89 15.99 -20.92
N SER A 4 -3.02 15.23 -20.25
CA SER A 4 -2.18 14.21 -20.89
C SER A 4 -3.02 13.07 -21.48
N ILE A 5 -4.16 12.73 -20.85
CA ILE A 5 -5.12 11.74 -21.35
C ILE A 5 -5.87 12.26 -22.57
N LEU A 6 -6.40 13.48 -22.48
CA LEU A 6 -7.07 14.13 -23.61
C LEU A 6 -6.14 14.29 -24.81
N GLN A 7 -4.88 14.66 -24.58
CA GLN A 7 -3.85 14.71 -25.61
C GLN A 7 -3.58 13.34 -26.22
N THR A 8 -3.42 12.29 -25.39
CA THR A 8 -3.21 10.91 -25.87
C THR A 8 -4.38 10.45 -26.75
N LEU A 9 -5.62 10.75 -26.35
CA LEU A 9 -6.81 10.42 -27.14
C LEU A 9 -6.85 11.21 -28.45
N ALA A 10 -6.48 12.49 -28.43
CA ALA A 10 -6.43 13.31 -29.64
C ALA A 10 -5.38 12.81 -30.62
N GLU A 11 -4.19 12.46 -30.16
CA GLU A 11 -3.13 11.86 -30.98
C GLU A 11 -3.58 10.50 -31.54
N MET A 12 -4.27 9.67 -30.75
CA MET A 12 -4.82 8.40 -31.22
C MET A 12 -5.88 8.59 -32.32
N LEU A 13 -6.79 9.57 -32.16
CA LEU A 13 -7.84 9.86 -33.13
C LEU A 13 -7.28 10.48 -34.41
N ALA A 14 -6.28 11.35 -34.30
CA ALA A 14 -5.57 11.92 -35.46
C ALA A 14 -4.79 10.83 -36.23
N ASN A 15 -4.08 9.95 -35.52
CA ASN A 15 -3.30 8.88 -36.14
C ASN A 15 -4.16 7.82 -36.85
N GLY A 16 -5.40 7.61 -36.38
CA GLY A 16 -6.31 6.64 -36.98
C GLY A 16 -7.11 7.14 -38.19
N ALA A 17 -6.70 8.27 -38.79
CA ALA A 17 -7.21 8.81 -40.05
C ALA A 17 -8.64 9.41 -40.02
N VAL A 18 -9.22 9.63 -38.84
CA VAL A 18 -10.53 10.31 -38.71
C VAL A 18 -10.41 11.81 -38.98
N LEU A 19 -9.26 12.41 -38.66
CA LEU A 19 -8.99 13.84 -38.77
C LEU A 19 -7.59 14.07 -39.35
N THR A 20 -7.43 15.15 -40.12
CA THR A 20 -6.16 15.49 -40.78
C THR A 20 -5.18 16.20 -39.84
N SER A 21 -5.69 16.78 -38.75
CA SER A 21 -4.90 17.51 -37.74
C SER A 21 -5.54 17.38 -36.36
N THR A 22 -4.71 17.37 -35.31
CA THR A 22 -5.14 17.44 -33.91
C THR A 22 -5.85 18.76 -33.58
N GLU A 23 -5.67 19.79 -34.40
CA GLU A 23 -6.38 21.07 -34.25
C GLU A 23 -7.87 20.98 -34.55
N GLN A 24 -8.34 19.92 -35.23
CA GLN A 24 -9.77 19.69 -35.47
C GLN A 24 -10.48 19.10 -34.22
N ILE A 25 -9.73 18.83 -33.16
CA ILE A 25 -10.24 18.28 -31.91
C ILE A 25 -10.43 19.41 -30.90
N ASP A 26 -11.65 19.52 -30.37
CA ASP A 26 -11.99 20.44 -29.28
C ASP A 26 -12.23 19.67 -27.98
N PHE A 27 -12.02 20.33 -26.86
CA PHE A 27 -12.23 19.80 -25.50
C PHE A 27 -13.16 20.69 -24.67
N SER A 28 -13.70 21.74 -25.28
CA SER A 28 -14.55 22.71 -24.61
C SER A 28 -16.01 22.24 -24.52
N HIS A 29 -16.82 23.02 -23.81
CA HIS A 29 -18.24 22.70 -23.62
C HIS A 29 -18.93 22.53 -24.99
N PRO A 30 -19.75 21.50 -25.25
CA PRO A 30 -20.24 21.23 -26.61
C PRO A 30 -21.01 22.38 -27.27
N ALA A 31 -21.57 23.32 -26.51
CA ALA A 31 -22.21 24.54 -27.04
C ALA A 31 -21.21 25.53 -27.68
N SER A 32 -19.93 25.51 -27.30
CA SER A 32 -18.89 26.38 -27.88
C SER A 32 -18.65 26.07 -29.36
N LEU A 33 -18.91 24.82 -29.77
CA LEU A 33 -18.76 24.38 -31.15
C LEU A 33 -19.63 25.21 -32.07
N GLU A 34 -20.83 25.64 -31.65
CA GLU A 34 -21.74 26.43 -32.50
C GLU A 34 -21.07 27.71 -33.00
N ASN A 35 -20.23 28.32 -32.17
CA ASN A 35 -19.53 29.57 -32.44
C ASN A 35 -18.16 29.38 -33.10
N SER A 36 -17.71 28.13 -33.27
CA SER A 36 -16.44 27.83 -33.91
C SER A 36 -16.58 27.90 -35.43
N HIS A 37 -15.65 28.61 -36.09
CA HIS A 37 -15.56 28.71 -37.55
C HIS A 37 -15.01 27.44 -38.22
N ARG A 38 -14.72 26.38 -37.44
CA ARG A 38 -14.20 25.11 -37.96
C ARG A 38 -15.32 24.32 -38.63
N GLU A 39 -15.08 23.92 -39.87
CA GLU A 39 -16.04 23.19 -40.68
C GLU A 39 -16.17 21.73 -40.27
N LEU A 40 -15.05 21.13 -39.87
CA LEU A 40 -14.94 19.77 -39.37
C LEU A 40 -14.37 19.83 -37.96
N SER A 41 -15.13 19.36 -36.98
CA SER A 41 -14.63 19.31 -35.61
C SER A 41 -15.20 18.14 -34.82
N LEU A 42 -14.35 17.55 -33.99
CA LEU A 42 -14.72 16.49 -33.07
C LEU A 42 -14.47 17.01 -31.66
N ASN A 43 -15.48 16.95 -30.81
CA ASN A 43 -15.39 17.44 -29.44
C ASN A 43 -15.38 16.29 -28.45
N LEU A 44 -14.39 16.29 -27.56
CA LEU A 44 -14.29 15.38 -26.43
C LEU A 44 -14.60 16.15 -25.16
N TYR A 45 -15.83 16.02 -24.67
CA TYR A 45 -16.25 16.67 -23.44
C TYR A 45 -16.18 15.70 -22.25
N LEU A 46 -15.31 16.00 -21.29
CA LEU A 46 -15.19 15.26 -20.04
C LEU A 46 -16.26 15.75 -19.07
N TYR A 47 -17.17 14.86 -18.67
CA TYR A 47 -18.31 15.22 -17.82
C TYR A 47 -18.28 14.58 -16.43
N ASP A 48 -17.52 13.50 -16.23
CA ASP A 48 -17.44 12.82 -14.93
C ASP A 48 -16.07 12.15 -14.70
N VAL A 49 -15.63 12.14 -13.44
CA VAL A 49 -14.39 11.50 -12.98
C VAL A 49 -14.68 10.77 -11.68
N ARG A 50 -14.59 9.44 -11.70
CA ARG A 50 -14.89 8.59 -10.54
C ARG A 50 -13.74 7.66 -10.22
N ILE A 51 -13.61 7.26 -8.96
CA ILE A 51 -12.63 6.23 -8.60
C ILE A 51 -13.11 4.87 -9.15
N SER A 52 -12.20 4.13 -9.78
CA SER A 52 -12.53 2.84 -10.37
C SER A 52 -12.73 1.79 -9.28
N LYS A 53 -13.81 1.02 -9.38
CA LYS A 53 -14.06 -0.15 -8.51
C LYS A 53 -13.35 -1.41 -9.00
N LYS A 54 -12.88 -1.41 -10.25
CA LYS A 54 -12.33 -2.60 -10.93
C LYS A 54 -10.90 -2.92 -10.48
N MET A 55 -10.17 -1.92 -9.99
CA MET A 55 -8.79 -2.07 -9.53
C MET A 55 -8.72 -1.91 -8.00
N PRO A 56 -7.99 -2.79 -7.28
CA PRO A 56 -7.78 -2.62 -5.85
C PRO A 56 -7.01 -1.32 -5.57
N THR A 57 -7.55 -0.50 -4.67
CA THR A 57 -7.07 0.85 -4.35
C THR A 57 -6.10 0.91 -3.17
N ASN A 58 -5.47 -0.20 -2.78
CA ASN A 58 -4.63 -0.21 -1.59
C ASN A 58 -3.42 -1.13 -1.72
N GLY A 59 -2.24 -0.52 -1.68
CA GLY A 59 -0.95 -1.18 -1.55
C GLY A 59 0.13 -0.14 -1.31
N ARG A 60 1.04 -0.37 -0.37
CA ARG A 60 2.27 0.41 -0.24
C ARG A 60 3.33 -0.29 -1.08
N GLN A 61 3.75 0.33 -2.17
CA GLN A 61 4.85 -0.16 -2.98
C GLN A 61 6.16 0.39 -2.41
N VAL A 62 7.08 -0.52 -2.12
CA VAL A 62 8.40 -0.17 -1.59
C VAL A 62 9.43 -0.72 -2.56
N GLU A 63 10.08 0.16 -3.30
CA GLU A 63 11.25 -0.19 -4.09
C GLU A 63 12.50 0.07 -3.26
N ARG A 64 13.33 -0.95 -3.10
CA ARG A 64 14.56 -0.87 -2.30
C ARG A 64 15.74 -0.75 -3.25
N TYR A 65 16.50 0.32 -3.12
CA TYR A 65 17.75 0.49 -3.84
C TYR A 65 18.90 0.18 -2.88
N PHE A 66 19.67 -0.84 -3.22
CA PHE A 66 20.91 -1.18 -2.52
C PHE A 66 22.06 -0.63 -3.35
N ASP A 67 22.51 0.58 -3.03
CA ASP A 67 23.75 1.13 -3.57
C ASP A 67 24.78 1.25 -2.43
N ASP A 68 26.06 1.00 -2.73
CA ASP A 68 27.16 0.95 -1.75
C ASP A 68 27.35 2.28 -1.00
N SER A 69 26.82 3.37 -1.56
CA SER A 69 26.90 4.72 -0.99
C SER A 69 25.63 5.16 -0.24
N ARG A 70 24.45 4.60 -0.55
CA ARG A 70 23.14 4.97 0.01
C ARG A 70 22.15 3.81 -0.01
N GLN A 71 21.82 3.30 1.17
CA GLN A 71 20.70 2.36 1.34
C GLN A 71 19.39 3.14 1.54
N VAL A 72 18.70 3.43 0.44
CA VAL A 72 17.42 4.15 0.45
C VAL A 72 16.31 3.27 -0.12
N ALA A 73 15.12 3.38 0.48
CA ALA A 73 13.90 2.83 -0.07
C ALA A 73 13.04 3.97 -0.62
N GLU A 74 12.58 3.84 -1.87
CA GLU A 74 11.50 4.68 -2.37
C GLU A 74 10.17 4.06 -1.94
N VAL A 75 9.43 4.80 -1.12
CA VAL A 75 8.08 4.42 -0.72
C VAL A 75 7.10 5.21 -1.56
N CYS A 76 6.32 4.49 -2.34
CA CYS A 76 5.17 5.03 -3.07
C CYS A 76 3.92 4.30 -2.61
N ARG A 77 2.77 4.98 -2.54
CA ARG A 77 1.50 4.25 -2.50
C ARG A 77 1.13 3.86 -3.92
N ALA A 78 0.46 2.72 -4.06
CA ALA A 78 -0.06 2.27 -5.35
C ALA A 78 -0.95 3.37 -5.97
N PRO A 79 -0.90 3.54 -7.31
CA PRO A 79 -1.75 4.49 -8.00
C PRO A 79 -3.22 4.23 -7.67
N SER A 80 -3.97 5.31 -7.45
CA SER A 80 -5.42 5.23 -7.41
C SER A 80 -5.94 5.25 -8.84
N TRP A 81 -6.78 4.28 -9.20
CA TRP A 81 -7.34 4.20 -10.54
C TRP A 81 -8.63 4.99 -10.62
N PHE A 82 -8.77 5.79 -11.67
CA PHE A 82 -9.94 6.62 -11.93
C PHE A 82 -10.56 6.23 -13.26
N ASP A 83 -11.88 6.08 -13.27
CA ASP A 83 -12.69 5.96 -14.47
C ASP A 83 -13.13 7.37 -14.87
N ILE A 84 -12.67 7.83 -16.04
CA ILE A 84 -13.02 9.12 -16.62
C ILE A 84 -14.06 8.88 -17.70
N SER A 85 -15.20 9.56 -17.59
CA SER A 85 -16.27 9.49 -18.57
C SER A 85 -16.27 10.71 -19.47
N ILE A 86 -16.20 10.45 -20.77
CA ILE A 86 -16.10 11.41 -21.85
C ILE A 86 -17.26 11.18 -22.81
N VAL A 87 -17.89 12.26 -23.26
CA VAL A 87 -18.86 12.22 -24.36
C VAL A 87 -18.20 12.81 -25.61
N ILE A 88 -18.29 12.08 -26.71
CA ILE A 88 -17.74 12.49 -28.00
C ILE A 88 -18.88 12.92 -28.91
N THR A 89 -18.79 14.13 -29.42
CA THR A 89 -19.75 14.71 -30.37
C THR A 89 -19.01 15.17 -31.61
N ALA A 90 -19.58 14.94 -32.80
CA ALA A 90 -19.01 15.41 -34.06
C ALA A 90 -19.82 16.57 -34.62
N ARG A 91 -19.15 17.47 -35.33
CA ARG A 91 -19.75 18.55 -36.11
C ARG A 91 -19.12 18.58 -37.49
N ASP A 92 -19.99 18.62 -38.50
CA ASP A 92 -19.62 18.80 -39.89
C ASP A 92 -20.63 19.77 -40.55
N ARG A 93 -20.37 20.18 -41.79
CA ARG A 93 -21.32 20.95 -42.60
C ARG A 93 -22.65 20.21 -42.83
N THR A 94 -22.62 18.88 -42.81
CA THR A 94 -23.79 18.04 -43.09
C THR A 94 -24.06 17.05 -41.96
N VAL A 95 -25.33 16.76 -41.69
CA VAL A 95 -25.74 15.74 -40.70
C VAL A 95 -25.20 14.35 -41.07
N LEU A 96 -25.13 14.04 -42.37
CA LEU A 96 -24.56 12.78 -42.84
C LEU A 96 -23.07 12.69 -42.53
N GLY A 97 -22.31 13.78 -42.72
CA GLY A 97 -20.91 13.83 -42.37
C GLY A 97 -20.67 13.75 -40.86
N GLU A 98 -21.52 14.38 -40.03
CA GLU A 98 -21.48 14.19 -38.57
C GLU A 98 -21.58 12.72 -38.17
N LEU A 99 -22.55 12.00 -38.75
CA LEU A 99 -22.74 10.58 -38.50
C LEU A 99 -21.59 9.73 -39.06
N HIS A 100 -21.06 10.09 -40.23
CA HIS A 100 -19.91 9.40 -40.81
C HIS A 100 -18.67 9.52 -39.92
N LEU A 101 -18.38 10.71 -39.40
CA LEU A 101 -17.27 10.92 -38.46
C LEU A 101 -17.45 10.14 -37.17
N LEU A 102 -18.68 10.11 -36.62
CA LEU A 102 -18.97 9.30 -35.44
C LEU A 102 -18.80 7.81 -35.74
N SER A 103 -19.19 7.34 -36.93
CA SER A 103 -18.99 5.94 -37.34
C SER A 103 -17.50 5.59 -37.42
N GLU A 104 -16.69 6.41 -38.09
CA GLU A 104 -15.24 6.19 -38.19
C GLU A 104 -14.57 6.24 -36.81
N THR A 105 -14.97 7.20 -35.97
CA THR A 105 -14.51 7.31 -34.59
C THR A 105 -14.85 6.05 -33.80
N LEU A 106 -16.09 5.57 -33.91
CA LEU A 106 -16.54 4.35 -33.24
C LEU A 106 -15.74 3.13 -33.70
N LEU A 107 -15.51 2.97 -35.01
CA LEU A 107 -14.69 1.89 -35.55
C LEU A 107 -13.27 1.91 -34.98
N LEU A 108 -12.65 3.09 -34.89
CA LEU A 108 -11.32 3.27 -34.32
C LEU A 108 -11.29 2.91 -32.83
N LEU A 109 -12.24 3.41 -32.04
CA LEU A 109 -12.35 3.12 -30.62
C LEU A 109 -12.58 1.62 -30.36
N MET A 110 -13.38 0.97 -31.19
CA MET A 110 -13.66 -0.45 -31.07
C MET A 110 -12.47 -1.33 -31.47
N ARG A 111 -11.64 -0.86 -32.42
CA ARG A 111 -10.37 -1.51 -32.80
C ARG A 111 -9.32 -1.37 -31.70
N ASN A 112 -9.27 -0.22 -31.05
CA ASN A 112 -8.24 0.14 -30.06
C ASN A 112 -8.84 0.19 -28.64
N ARG A 113 -9.16 -0.97 -28.05
CA ARG A 113 -9.67 -1.04 -26.67
C ARG A 113 -8.61 -0.88 -25.58
N LEU A 114 -7.34 -0.82 -25.98
CA LEU A 114 -6.20 -0.68 -25.08
C LEU A 114 -5.31 0.43 -25.61
N LEU A 115 -5.08 1.45 -24.81
CA LEU A 115 -4.07 2.47 -25.09
C LEU A 115 -2.72 1.87 -24.71
N ARG A 116 -1.93 1.53 -25.74
CA ARG A 116 -0.60 0.97 -25.54
C ARG A 116 0.35 2.02 -24.97
N GLU A 117 1.22 1.58 -24.08
CA GLU A 117 2.17 2.46 -23.39
C GLU A 117 3.05 3.30 -24.33
N GLU A 118 3.37 2.76 -25.51
CA GLU A 118 4.13 3.42 -26.57
C GLU A 118 3.52 4.76 -27.02
N PHE A 119 2.18 4.83 -27.08
CA PHE A 119 1.43 6.01 -27.52
C PHE A 119 1.00 6.91 -26.37
N LEU A 120 1.28 6.52 -25.12
CA LEU A 120 0.95 7.35 -23.97
C LEU A 120 1.92 8.53 -23.86
N THR A 121 1.40 9.67 -23.44
CA THR A 121 2.20 10.81 -22.96
C THR A 121 3.11 10.39 -21.78
N PRO A 122 4.28 11.05 -21.61
CA PRO A 122 5.28 10.63 -20.62
C PRO A 122 4.74 10.56 -19.17
N ASP A 123 3.78 11.43 -18.84
CA ASP A 123 3.12 11.44 -17.53
C ASP A 123 2.36 10.13 -17.21
N LEU A 124 1.86 9.45 -18.23
CA LEU A 124 1.02 8.26 -18.08
C LEU A 124 1.81 6.95 -18.28
N ARG A 125 3.09 7.03 -18.69
CA ARG A 125 3.99 5.88 -18.85
C ARG A 125 4.42 5.33 -17.49
N GLY A 126 4.77 4.05 -17.46
CA GLY A 126 5.19 3.32 -16.25
C GLY A 126 4.07 2.54 -15.55
N HIS A 127 2.84 2.58 -16.08
CA HIS A 127 1.68 1.88 -15.53
C HIS A 127 1.11 0.81 -16.47
N GLY A 128 1.79 0.53 -17.59
CA GLY A 128 1.35 -0.40 -18.61
C GLY A 128 0.23 0.15 -19.50
N ASN A 129 -0.52 -0.75 -20.12
CA ASN A 129 -1.57 -0.39 -21.06
C ASN A 129 -2.83 0.09 -20.34
N LEU A 130 -3.41 1.21 -20.77
CA LEU A 130 -4.64 1.75 -20.20
C LEU A 130 -5.86 1.16 -20.92
N SER A 131 -6.90 0.84 -20.16
CA SER A 131 -8.13 0.28 -20.74
C SER A 131 -9.07 1.38 -21.23
N LEU A 132 -9.54 1.21 -22.46
CA LEU A 132 -10.48 2.09 -23.15
C LEU A 132 -11.75 1.30 -23.46
N SER A 133 -12.91 1.79 -22.98
CA SER A 133 -14.18 1.10 -23.21
C SER A 133 -15.28 2.06 -23.61
N VAL A 134 -15.99 1.75 -24.71
CA VAL A 134 -17.25 2.40 -25.05
C VAL A 134 -18.29 1.96 -24.02
N THR A 135 -18.88 2.93 -23.34
CA THR A 135 -19.70 2.72 -22.16
C THR A 135 -21.04 2.10 -22.54
N ASN A 136 -21.39 0.95 -21.93
CA ASN A 136 -22.70 0.33 -22.12
C ASN A 136 -23.79 1.04 -21.28
N GLU A 137 -23.44 1.43 -20.06
CA GLU A 137 -24.32 2.13 -19.13
C GLU A 137 -23.62 3.39 -18.60
N PRO A 138 -24.01 4.60 -19.06
CA PRO A 138 -23.41 5.83 -18.60
C PRO A 138 -23.72 6.04 -17.11
N PRO A 139 -22.78 6.63 -16.35
CA PRO A 139 -22.94 6.86 -14.91
C PRO A 139 -23.99 7.93 -14.57
N ILE A 140 -24.45 8.68 -15.57
CA ILE A 140 -25.45 9.75 -15.51
C ILE A 140 -26.49 9.47 -16.60
N ASP A 141 -27.76 9.74 -16.30
CA ASP A 141 -28.83 9.63 -17.30
C ASP A 141 -28.59 10.59 -18.46
N VAL A 142 -28.72 10.07 -19.68
CA VAL A 142 -28.46 10.80 -20.92
C VAL A 142 -29.36 12.04 -21.00
N GLY A 143 -30.65 11.92 -20.68
CA GLY A 143 -31.58 13.05 -20.73
C GLY A 143 -31.18 14.17 -19.78
N SER A 144 -30.81 13.82 -18.55
CA SER A 144 -30.33 14.79 -17.55
C SER A 144 -29.04 15.51 -17.96
N LEU A 145 -28.11 14.79 -18.61
CA LEU A 145 -26.84 15.35 -19.09
C LEU A 145 -27.10 16.41 -20.16
N TRP A 146 -27.85 16.07 -21.21
CA TRP A 146 -28.13 17.01 -22.32
C TRP A 146 -28.95 18.22 -21.86
N SER A 147 -29.92 18.01 -20.96
CA SER A 147 -30.67 19.11 -20.37
C SER A 147 -29.78 20.05 -19.55
N SER A 148 -28.78 19.51 -18.84
CA SER A 148 -27.83 20.32 -18.05
C SER A 148 -26.83 21.08 -18.94
N LEU A 149 -26.47 20.50 -20.09
CA LEU A 149 -25.65 21.17 -21.10
C LEU A 149 -26.41 22.25 -21.88
N SER A 150 -27.72 22.41 -21.64
CA SER A 150 -28.62 23.31 -22.38
C SER A 150 -28.62 23.08 -23.90
N LEU A 151 -28.42 21.82 -24.32
CA LEU A 151 -28.35 21.42 -25.71
C LEU A 151 -29.44 20.39 -26.04
N PRO A 152 -29.96 20.39 -27.28
CA PRO A 152 -30.79 19.30 -27.74
C PRO A 152 -29.99 17.99 -27.74
N ILE A 153 -30.68 16.86 -27.53
CA ILE A 153 -30.05 15.55 -27.61
C ILE A 153 -29.48 15.35 -29.02
N ARG A 154 -28.19 14.99 -29.08
CA ARG A 154 -27.48 14.69 -30.32
C ARG A 154 -26.89 13.27 -30.29
N PRO A 155 -26.62 12.66 -31.46
CA PRO A 155 -25.82 11.44 -31.54
C PRO A 155 -24.45 11.67 -30.93
N ALA A 156 -24.07 10.81 -29.98
CA ALA A 156 -22.81 10.92 -29.28
C ALA A 156 -22.30 9.55 -28.83
N ILE A 157 -20.98 9.43 -28.66
CA ILE A 157 -20.33 8.22 -28.17
C ILE A 157 -19.92 8.44 -26.72
N TYR A 158 -20.35 7.55 -25.82
CA TYR A 158 -19.94 7.57 -24.43
C TYR A 158 -18.72 6.68 -24.25
N LEU A 159 -17.66 7.25 -23.69
CA LEU A 159 -16.37 6.62 -23.54
C LEU A 159 -15.95 6.66 -22.07
N THR A 160 -15.52 5.52 -21.54
CA THR A 160 -14.88 5.43 -20.23
C THR A 160 -13.41 5.04 -20.41
N VAL A 161 -12.51 5.85 -19.86
CA VAL A 161 -11.07 5.62 -19.82
C VAL A 161 -10.66 5.36 -18.37
N THR A 162 -10.05 4.21 -18.09
CA THR A 162 -9.52 3.92 -16.75
C THR A 162 -8.05 4.28 -16.71
N VAL A 163 -7.69 5.20 -15.81
CA VAL A 163 -6.35 5.79 -15.74
C VAL A 163 -5.77 5.74 -14.33
N PRO A 164 -4.46 5.53 -14.18
CA PRO A 164 -3.79 5.60 -12.89
C PRO A 164 -3.52 7.06 -12.52
N PHE A 165 -3.69 7.38 -11.24
CA PHE A 165 -3.36 8.69 -10.69
C PHE A 165 -2.50 8.52 -9.43
N ASN A 166 -1.27 9.04 -9.50
CA ASN A 166 -0.34 9.07 -8.37
C ASN A 166 -0.47 10.41 -7.64
N VAL A 167 -1.15 10.40 -6.50
CA VAL A 167 -1.22 11.57 -5.60
C VAL A 167 0.09 11.72 -4.81
N TRP A 168 0.86 10.64 -4.69
CA TRP A 168 1.96 10.54 -3.73
C TRP A 168 3.29 10.76 -4.43
N ARG A 169 4.03 11.78 -3.98
CA ARG A 169 5.43 11.95 -4.40
C ARG A 169 6.24 10.79 -3.85
N LYS A 170 7.16 10.29 -4.68
CA LYS A 170 8.15 9.30 -4.26
C LYS A 170 8.91 9.87 -3.07
N THR A 171 8.77 9.23 -1.90
CA THR A 171 9.52 9.63 -0.71
C THR A 171 10.64 8.63 -0.53
N THR A 172 11.87 9.12 -0.60
CA THR A 172 13.04 8.34 -0.21
C THR A 172 13.08 8.30 1.32
N VAL A 173 12.96 7.10 1.87
CA VAL A 173 13.18 6.85 3.29
C VAL A 173 14.48 6.08 3.45
N PRO A 174 15.34 6.42 4.43
CA PRO A 174 16.51 5.60 4.71
C PRO A 174 16.05 4.19 5.10
N LEU A 175 16.73 3.18 4.56
CA LEU A 175 16.43 1.81 4.94
C LEU A 175 16.86 1.61 6.41
N VAL A 176 15.94 1.16 7.25
CA VAL A 176 16.25 0.84 8.65
C VAL A 176 17.02 -0.48 8.64
N THR A 177 18.34 -0.39 8.72
CA THR A 177 19.27 -1.54 8.82
C THR A 177 19.34 -2.06 10.25
N GLU A 178 19.22 -1.16 11.22
CA GLU A 178 19.38 -1.43 12.64
C GLU A 178 18.34 -0.68 13.45
N ARG A 179 17.88 -1.30 14.54
CA ARG A 179 16.88 -0.71 15.44
C ARG A 179 17.47 -0.62 16.84
N TYR A 180 17.85 0.58 17.26
CA TYR A 180 18.26 0.86 18.63
C TYR A 180 17.02 1.13 19.50
N PHE A 181 16.84 0.34 20.56
CA PHE A 181 15.83 0.59 21.58
C PHE A 181 16.52 1.13 22.84
N GLY A 182 16.23 2.37 23.21
CA GLY A 182 16.66 2.97 24.48
C GLY A 182 15.46 3.23 25.38
N VAL A 183 15.57 2.86 26.66
CA VAL A 183 14.56 3.15 27.69
C VAL A 183 15.09 4.28 28.58
N ASN A 184 14.51 5.48 28.43
CA ASN A 184 14.85 6.63 29.29
C ASN A 184 13.74 6.84 30.33
N ASN A 185 14.07 6.62 31.61
CA ASN A 185 13.25 7.11 32.73
C ASN A 185 13.59 8.59 32.97
N SER A 186 12.95 9.51 32.26
CA SER A 186 12.89 10.89 32.74
C SER A 186 11.69 11.03 33.68
N ILE A 187 11.99 11.24 34.96
CA ILE A 187 11.02 11.65 35.97
C ILE A 187 11.11 13.18 36.06
N PRO A 188 10.23 13.98 35.42
CA PRO A 188 9.83 15.24 35.99
C PRO A 188 8.78 14.94 37.05
N ALA A 189 9.08 15.41 38.25
CA ALA A 189 8.31 15.18 39.46
C ALA A 189 6.81 15.44 39.29
N ILE A 190 6.03 14.57 39.94
CA ILE A 190 4.71 14.81 40.53
C ILE A 190 3.49 14.63 39.61
N SER A 191 2.91 13.43 39.78
CA SER A 191 1.49 13.09 39.76
C SER A 191 0.71 13.18 38.44
N LYS A 192 0.38 12.02 37.86
CA LYS A 192 -1.02 11.55 37.70
C LYS A 192 -1.10 10.17 37.03
N SER A 193 -1.60 9.20 37.81
CA SER A 193 -2.40 8.03 37.43
C SER A 193 -2.20 7.42 36.03
N GLY A 194 -1.35 6.39 35.97
CA GLY A 194 -1.30 5.39 34.91
C GLY A 194 -0.40 4.24 35.33
N SER A 195 -0.98 3.09 35.68
CA SER A 195 -0.27 1.88 36.15
C SER A 195 0.78 1.43 35.14
N ILE A 196 2.07 1.62 35.48
CA ILE A 196 3.22 1.09 34.75
C ILE A 196 3.37 -0.37 35.16
N THR A 197 2.89 -1.31 34.35
CA THR A 197 3.22 -2.74 34.54
C THR A 197 4.64 -3.00 34.05
N GLN A 198 5.61 -2.83 34.93
CA GLN A 198 7.01 -3.17 34.65
C GLN A 198 7.16 -4.70 34.62
N ARG A 199 7.71 -5.21 33.51
CA ARG A 199 7.87 -6.65 33.24
C ARG A 199 9.36 -7.02 33.30
N PHE A 200 9.69 -8.05 34.08
CA PHE A 200 11.04 -8.52 34.35
C PHE A 200 11.28 -9.92 33.77
N ALA A 201 12.55 -10.32 33.73
CA ALA A 201 12.95 -11.66 33.35
C ALA A 201 13.93 -12.28 34.37
N ILE A 202 13.83 -13.59 34.57
CA ILE A 202 14.80 -14.38 35.33
C ILE A 202 15.52 -15.28 34.33
N ALA A 203 16.84 -15.10 34.19
CA ALA A 203 17.68 -15.93 33.34
C ALA A 203 18.80 -16.57 34.16
N GLY A 204 19.27 -17.73 33.74
CA GLY A 204 20.34 -18.43 34.45
C GLY A 204 20.92 -19.59 33.69
N ILE A 205 22.00 -20.13 34.23
CA ILE A 205 22.65 -21.36 33.74
C ILE A 205 22.60 -22.41 34.84
N VAL A 206 22.25 -23.63 34.48
CA VAL A 206 22.26 -24.78 35.37
C VAL A 206 23.50 -25.62 35.10
N LYS A 207 24.31 -25.88 36.13
CA LYS A 207 25.53 -26.68 36.03
C LYS A 207 25.56 -27.81 37.07
N ASN A 208 26.35 -28.83 36.80
CA ASN A 208 26.66 -29.88 37.76
C ASN A 208 27.59 -29.30 38.84
N THR A 209 27.32 -29.57 40.12
CA THR A 209 28.21 -29.19 41.23
C THR A 209 29.58 -29.86 41.16
N LEU A 210 29.67 -31.09 40.64
CA LEU A 210 30.92 -31.87 40.67
C LEU A 210 31.89 -31.48 39.56
N ASP A 211 31.39 -31.33 38.33
CA ASP A 211 32.24 -31.12 37.14
C ASP A 211 32.15 -29.70 36.58
N ALA A 212 31.30 -28.83 37.16
CA ALA A 212 30.95 -27.51 36.62
C ALA A 212 30.44 -27.50 35.16
N LYS A 213 30.08 -28.67 34.61
CA LYS A 213 29.56 -28.81 33.25
C LYS A 213 28.09 -28.35 33.17
N PRO A 214 27.69 -27.69 32.08
CA PRO A 214 26.29 -27.28 31.88
C PRO A 214 25.34 -28.47 31.79
N LEU A 215 24.15 -28.31 32.35
CA LEU A 215 23.13 -29.34 32.45
C LEU A 215 21.95 -29.06 31.52
N LYS A 216 21.88 -29.82 30.42
CA LYS A 216 20.74 -29.86 29.50
C LYS A 216 19.50 -30.53 30.10
N ARG A 217 18.29 -30.17 29.63
CA ARG A 217 17.01 -30.83 29.96
C ARG A 217 16.65 -30.82 31.45
N VAL A 218 17.11 -29.82 32.19
CA VAL A 218 16.62 -29.55 33.54
C VAL A 218 15.26 -28.85 33.40
N ARG A 219 14.21 -29.35 34.03
CA ARG A 219 12.91 -28.66 34.08
C ARG A 219 12.93 -27.67 35.24
N ILE A 220 12.73 -26.39 34.93
CA ILE A 220 12.57 -25.32 35.91
C ILE A 220 11.11 -24.87 35.89
N MET A 221 10.51 -24.74 37.06
CA MET A 221 9.13 -24.24 37.22
C MET A 221 9.09 -23.10 38.23
N LEU A 222 8.28 -22.09 37.95
CA LEU A 222 8.03 -20.98 38.88
C LEU A 222 6.84 -21.33 39.78
N GLN A 223 7.08 -21.54 41.07
CA GLN A 223 6.03 -21.87 42.03
C GLN A 223 4.95 -20.79 42.08
N GLY A 224 3.69 -21.20 42.02
CA GLY A 224 2.53 -20.29 41.98
C GLY A 224 2.18 -19.76 40.58
N THR A 225 2.86 -20.22 39.53
CA THR A 225 2.52 -19.91 38.13
C THR A 225 2.51 -21.18 37.27
N GLU A 226 1.87 -21.13 36.10
CA GLU A 226 1.92 -22.21 35.11
C GLU A 226 3.20 -22.18 34.24
N LYS A 227 4.10 -21.22 34.49
CA LYS A 227 5.33 -21.05 33.68
C LYS A 227 6.35 -22.12 34.02
N SER A 228 6.76 -22.89 33.01
CA SER A 228 7.85 -23.86 33.10
C SER A 228 8.74 -23.79 31.85
N VAL A 229 10.04 -24.00 32.03
CA VAL A 229 11.05 -23.95 30.96
C VAL A 229 12.04 -25.09 31.17
N THR A 230 12.53 -25.67 30.07
CA THR A 230 13.59 -26.68 30.09
C THR A 230 14.92 -26.07 29.66
N SER A 231 16.00 -26.36 30.37
CA SER A 231 17.34 -25.86 30.00
C SER A 231 17.82 -26.43 28.66
N ASN A 232 18.49 -25.58 27.87
CA ASN A 232 19.06 -25.94 26.57
C ASN A 232 20.37 -26.75 26.70
N ASP A 233 21.03 -27.02 25.58
CA ASP A 233 22.25 -27.86 25.51
C ASP A 233 23.43 -27.28 26.28
N GLU A 234 23.42 -25.97 26.49
CA GLU A 234 24.40 -25.20 27.23
C GLU A 234 23.95 -24.89 28.67
N GLY A 235 22.83 -25.49 29.12
CA GLY A 235 22.31 -25.36 30.47
C GLY A 235 21.55 -24.06 30.76
N TYR A 236 21.33 -23.20 29.76
CA TYR A 236 20.63 -21.92 29.91
C TYR A 236 19.12 -22.08 29.99
N PHE A 237 18.48 -21.21 30.78
CA PHE A 237 17.03 -21.04 30.85
C PHE A 237 16.66 -19.56 31.00
N ILE A 238 15.43 -19.19 30.59
CA ILE A 238 14.90 -17.84 30.73
C ILE A 238 13.39 -17.87 31.02
N PHE A 239 12.94 -17.05 31.96
CA PHE A 239 11.54 -16.75 32.21
C PHE A 239 11.29 -15.27 31.96
N GLU A 240 10.43 -14.95 31.01
CA GLU A 240 10.10 -13.57 30.65
C GLU A 240 8.73 -13.15 31.21
N ASN A 241 8.46 -11.85 31.18
CA ASN A 241 7.15 -11.27 31.51
C ASN A 241 6.72 -11.54 32.97
N LEU A 242 7.62 -11.35 33.93
CA LEU A 242 7.38 -11.46 35.37
C LEU A 242 7.09 -10.09 35.99
N THR A 243 6.31 -10.03 37.06
CA THR A 243 6.12 -8.81 37.86
C THR A 243 7.19 -8.72 38.94
N SER A 244 7.41 -7.55 39.55
CA SER A 244 8.28 -7.47 40.73
C SER A 244 7.73 -8.34 41.85
N GLY A 245 8.58 -9.11 42.52
CA GLY A 245 8.14 -10.02 43.58
C GLY A 245 9.15 -11.11 43.88
N ASN A 246 8.83 -11.90 44.90
CA ASN A 246 9.58 -13.09 45.26
C ASN A 246 9.05 -14.29 44.47
N TYR A 247 9.94 -14.98 43.78
CA TYR A 247 9.66 -16.20 43.05
C TYR A 247 10.48 -17.36 43.59
N ILE A 248 9.87 -18.54 43.66
CA ILE A 248 10.57 -19.77 44.03
C ILE A 248 10.71 -20.63 42.76
N LEU A 249 11.95 -20.90 42.37
CA LEU A 249 12.28 -21.79 41.26
C LEU A 249 12.37 -23.23 41.76
N HIS A 250 11.65 -24.14 41.11
CA HIS A 250 11.71 -25.59 41.35
C HIS A 250 12.46 -26.25 40.20
N LEU A 251 13.64 -26.79 40.48
CA LEU A 251 14.48 -27.46 39.50
C LEU A 251 14.38 -28.97 39.66
N LYS A 252 14.01 -29.67 38.58
CA LYS A 252 13.88 -31.13 38.55
C LYS A 252 14.54 -31.70 37.30
N ARG A 253 15.39 -32.71 37.49
CA ARG A 253 15.97 -33.53 36.43
C ARG A 253 16.17 -34.95 36.93
N SER A 254 15.94 -35.96 36.08
CA SER A 254 16.22 -37.36 36.42
C SER A 254 17.71 -37.55 36.72
N GLY A 255 18.03 -38.23 37.82
CA GLY A 255 19.40 -38.44 38.30
C GLY A 255 20.03 -37.25 39.04
N TYR A 256 19.26 -36.21 39.35
CA TYR A 256 19.71 -35.05 40.13
C TYR A 256 18.76 -34.77 41.29
N GLU A 257 19.29 -34.25 42.38
CA GLU A 257 18.51 -33.84 43.53
C GLU A 257 17.59 -32.67 43.17
N PHE A 258 16.40 -32.68 43.75
CA PHE A 258 15.44 -31.60 43.59
C PHE A 258 15.91 -30.36 44.38
N LYS A 259 15.92 -29.20 43.73
CA LYS A 259 16.39 -27.94 44.34
C LYS A 259 15.33 -26.84 44.24
N MET A 260 15.09 -26.15 45.35
CA MET A 260 14.30 -24.93 45.40
C MET A 260 15.21 -23.72 45.58
N LEU A 261 14.97 -22.64 44.83
CA LEU A 261 15.74 -21.40 44.92
C LEU A 261 14.81 -20.19 45.00
N ASN A 262 14.94 -19.37 46.04
CA ASN A 262 14.23 -18.10 46.12
C ASN A 262 14.95 -17.02 45.29
N VAL A 263 14.18 -16.28 44.50
CA VAL A 263 14.65 -15.23 43.62
C VAL A 263 13.77 -14.01 43.84
N PHE A 264 14.34 -12.98 44.46
CA PHE A 264 13.72 -11.68 44.53
C PHE A 264 14.01 -10.90 43.23
N VAL A 265 12.96 -10.38 42.62
CA VAL A 265 13.02 -9.57 41.41
C VAL A 265 12.72 -8.12 41.81
N ASP A 266 13.79 -7.33 41.97
CA ASP A 266 13.77 -5.97 42.52
C ASP A 266 14.24 -4.91 41.51
N GLY A 267 13.52 -4.77 40.39
CA GLY A 267 13.77 -3.64 39.50
C GLY A 267 15.02 -3.71 38.61
N GLU A 268 16.01 -4.56 38.93
CA GLU A 268 17.24 -4.69 38.13
C GLU A 268 17.03 -5.49 36.83
N PRO A 269 17.54 -5.02 35.68
CA PRO A 269 17.43 -5.71 34.41
C PRO A 269 18.30 -6.97 34.43
N CYS A 270 17.65 -8.13 34.54
CA CYS A 270 18.21 -9.46 34.30
C CYS A 270 19.44 -9.79 35.15
N ILE A 271 19.25 -10.37 36.34
CA ILE A 271 20.36 -10.95 37.11
C ILE A 271 20.60 -12.38 36.60
N PRO A 272 21.70 -12.67 35.88
CA PRO A 272 22.03 -14.03 35.50
C PRO A 272 22.34 -14.85 36.76
N LYS A 273 21.53 -15.87 37.06
CA LYS A 273 21.77 -16.76 38.20
C LYS A 273 22.45 -18.05 37.75
N GLU A 274 23.62 -18.31 38.31
CA GLU A 274 24.27 -19.62 38.22
C GLU A 274 23.66 -20.56 39.27
N ILE A 275 23.06 -21.66 38.82
CA ILE A 275 22.40 -22.64 39.68
C ILE A 275 23.12 -23.97 39.57
N LEU A 276 23.70 -24.42 40.68
CA LEU A 276 24.37 -25.71 40.74
C LEU A 276 23.40 -26.79 41.23
N LEU A 277 23.31 -27.92 40.52
CA LEU A 277 22.54 -29.10 40.93
C LEU A 277 23.47 -30.26 41.28
N MET A 278 23.17 -30.92 42.40
CA MET A 278 23.86 -32.15 42.81
C MET A 278 23.22 -33.37 42.13
N PRO A 279 24.03 -34.33 41.64
CA PRO A 279 23.51 -35.61 41.21
C PRO A 279 22.93 -36.36 42.42
N ALA A 280 21.79 -37.03 42.23
CA ALA A 280 21.21 -37.89 43.26
C ALA A 280 21.95 -39.24 43.25
N TYR A 281 22.53 -39.63 44.40
CA TYR A 281 23.19 -40.92 44.58
C TYR A 281 22.19 -42.08 44.64
#